data_AF-A0A968T5J1-F1
#
_entry.id   AF-A0A968T5J1-F1
#
_cell.length_a   1.000
_cell.length_b   1.000
_cell.length_c   1.000
_cell.angle_alpha   90.00
_cell.angle_beta   90.00
_cell.angle_gamma   90.00
#
_symmetry.space_group_name_H-M   'P 1'
#
loop_
_entity.id
_entity.type
_entity.pdbx_description
1 polymer ?
#
loop_
_entity_poly.entity_id
_entity_poly.type
_entity_poly.pdbx_seq_one_letter_code
_entity_poly.pdbx_strand_id
1 'polypeptide(L)'
;MFIGNFAHHVEMAGMLPEALVCWQVGGYAYPTKSIYDRFIEAGDSVRRKSSILTESELSVYGGKLRNSVSGNSLPWSCAGFIRLKYGAWKDETSASTTAVQEVNYGTNLRVIRYADVLLMASEAFNKSGNDQLAISYLNLVRKRVGLSDLSVSGSALFDAIVKERQLELAFEGHRFQDLKRWGLAKRYYQSREN
;
A
#
# COMPACT_ATOMS: atom_id res chain seq x y z
N MET A 1 11.34 35.95 -5.79
CA MET A 1 10.79 34.79 -5.05
C MET A 1 9.63 34.26 -5.87
N PHE A 2 9.88 33.30 -6.79
CA PHE A 2 8.86 32.77 -7.69
C PHE A 2 8.06 31.69 -6.95
N ILE A 3 6.86 32.05 -6.49
CA ILE A 3 5.84 31.10 -6.06
C ILE A 3 5.11 30.66 -7.33
N GLY A 4 5.67 29.65 -8.01
CA GLY A 4 5.04 29.02 -9.16
C GLY A 4 3.96 28.05 -8.72
N ASN A 5 2.82 28.07 -9.41
CA ASN A 5 1.69 27.15 -9.23
C ASN A 5 2.18 25.69 -9.39
N PHE A 6 2.19 24.88 -8.31
CA PHE A 6 2.65 23.47 -8.29
C PHE A 6 1.59 22.47 -8.85
N ALA A 7 1.09 22.86 -10.01
CA ALA A 7 0.11 22.37 -10.97
C ALA A 7 -0.34 20.90 -11.19
N HIS A 8 0.01 19.86 -10.44
CA HIS A 8 -0.13 18.48 -10.98
C HIS A 8 -1.56 17.89 -10.92
N HIS A 9 -2.35 18.02 -12.01
CA HIS A 9 -3.74 17.53 -12.11
C HIS A 9 -3.82 16.15 -12.73
N VAL A 10 -4.55 15.21 -12.10
CA VAL A 10 -5.07 13.97 -12.69
C VAL A 10 -6.52 14.24 -13.08
N GLU A 11 -6.88 14.04 -14.35
CA GLU A 11 -8.22 14.28 -14.88
C GLU A 11 -9.01 12.95 -14.91
N MET A 12 -10.20 12.94 -14.30
CA MET A 12 -11.00 11.74 -14.03
C MET A 12 -12.46 11.95 -14.46
N ALA A 13 -13.01 11.09 -15.33
CA ALA A 13 -14.40 11.18 -15.80
C ALA A 13 -15.18 9.89 -15.54
N GLY A 14 -16.11 9.92 -14.57
CA GLY A 14 -17.18 8.92 -14.40
C GLY A 14 -16.89 7.75 -13.44
N MET A 15 -17.92 7.42 -12.63
CA MET A 15 -18.10 6.32 -11.66
C MET A 15 -17.01 6.04 -10.60
N LEU A 16 -15.80 6.60 -10.72
CA LEU A 16 -14.87 6.79 -9.61
C LEU A 16 -14.67 8.29 -9.34
N PRO A 17 -14.14 8.67 -8.16
CA PRO A 17 -14.16 10.03 -7.66
C PRO A 17 -13.65 11.05 -8.70
N GLU A 18 -14.47 12.06 -8.99
CA GLU A 18 -13.98 13.36 -9.50
C GLU A 18 -12.95 14.01 -8.56
N ALA A 19 -12.73 13.43 -7.37
CA ALA A 19 -11.83 13.85 -6.31
C ALA A 19 -10.55 13.01 -6.18
N LEU A 20 -10.16 12.18 -7.18
CA LEU A 20 -8.75 11.76 -7.33
C LEU A 20 -7.94 12.85 -8.01
N VAL A 21 -8.18 14.09 -7.58
CA VAL A 21 -7.39 15.25 -7.90
C VAL A 21 -6.06 15.01 -7.18
N CYS A 22 -4.99 14.80 -7.97
CA CYS A 22 -3.59 14.56 -7.56
C CYS A 22 -2.97 15.69 -6.72
N TRP A 23 -3.79 16.47 -6.04
CA TRP A 23 -3.40 17.64 -5.27
C TRP A 23 -3.36 17.42 -3.76
N GLN A 24 -4.11 16.48 -3.17
CA GLN A 24 -4.19 16.36 -1.70
C GLN A 24 -3.47 15.17 -1.07
N VAL A 25 -2.62 14.44 -1.81
CA VAL A 25 -1.59 13.57 -1.19
C VAL A 25 -0.18 13.99 -1.61
N GLY A 26 0.03 15.26 -1.99
CA GLY A 26 1.34 15.84 -2.28
C GLY A 26 2.28 15.02 -3.20
N GLY A 27 1.81 14.05 -3.99
CA GLY A 27 2.67 13.18 -4.79
C GLY A 27 3.82 12.46 -4.02
N TYR A 28 3.81 12.40 -2.68
CA TYR A 28 4.99 12.00 -1.89
C TYR A 28 5.07 10.49 -1.59
N ALA A 29 4.05 9.69 -1.93
CA ALA A 29 3.95 8.28 -1.52
C ALA A 29 3.43 7.33 -2.61
N TYR A 30 3.89 7.51 -3.86
CA TYR A 30 3.57 6.58 -4.94
C TYR A 30 4.09 5.16 -4.64
N PRO A 31 3.27 4.12 -4.85
CA PRO A 31 3.75 2.75 -4.83
C PRO A 31 4.88 2.56 -5.84
N THR A 32 5.88 1.78 -5.45
CA THR A 32 6.93 1.34 -6.38
C THR A 32 6.51 0.09 -7.13
N LYS A 33 7.13 -0.17 -8.28
CA LYS A 33 6.94 -1.43 -9.00
C LYS A 33 7.24 -2.65 -8.11
N SER A 34 8.25 -2.57 -7.24
CA SER A 34 8.63 -3.67 -6.35
C SER A 34 7.50 -4.12 -5.41
N ILE A 35 6.71 -3.20 -4.85
CA ILE A 35 5.59 -3.61 -3.98
C ILE A 35 4.44 -4.21 -4.80
N TYR A 36 4.20 -3.69 -6.01
CA TYR A 36 3.22 -4.27 -6.93
C TYR A 36 3.61 -5.69 -7.34
N ASP A 37 4.86 -5.90 -7.77
CA ASP A 37 5.38 -7.21 -8.18
C ASP A 37 5.27 -8.23 -7.04
N ARG A 38 5.54 -7.84 -5.79
CA ARG A 38 5.38 -8.73 -4.62
C ARG A 38 3.95 -9.23 -4.43
N PHE A 39 2.94 -8.41 -4.74
CA PHE A 39 1.55 -8.89 -4.72
C PHE A 39 1.28 -9.88 -5.85
N ILE A 40 1.81 -9.64 -7.05
CA ILE A 40 1.67 -10.53 -8.20
C ILE A 40 2.35 -11.87 -7.94
N GLU A 41 3.60 -11.85 -7.47
CA GLU A 41 4.37 -13.04 -7.08
C GLU A 41 3.66 -13.85 -5.99
N ALA A 42 2.99 -13.17 -5.06
CA ALA A 42 2.21 -13.84 -4.02
C ALA A 42 0.86 -14.40 -4.51
N GLY A 43 0.44 -14.11 -5.74
CA GLY A 43 -0.89 -14.47 -6.25
C GLY A 43 -2.04 -13.71 -5.57
N ASP A 44 -1.74 -12.56 -4.96
CA ASP A 44 -2.64 -11.85 -4.06
C ASP A 44 -3.39 -10.73 -4.78
N SER A 45 -4.47 -11.11 -5.45
CA SER A 45 -5.30 -10.14 -6.18
C SER A 45 -6.15 -9.28 -5.26
N VAL A 46 -6.53 -9.77 -4.07
CA VAL A 46 -7.47 -9.11 -3.16
C VAL A 46 -6.82 -7.87 -2.53
N ARG A 47 -5.68 -8.04 -1.85
CA ARG A 47 -5.00 -6.91 -1.20
C ARG A 47 -4.39 -5.95 -2.20
N ARG A 48 -3.97 -6.46 -3.36
CA ARG A 48 -3.44 -5.65 -4.44
C ARG A 48 -4.49 -4.69 -4.98
N LYS A 49 -5.69 -5.16 -5.33
CA LYS A 49 -6.81 -4.31 -5.77
C LYS A 49 -7.23 -3.25 -4.74
N SER A 50 -7.14 -3.56 -3.45
CA SER A 50 -7.50 -2.61 -2.39
C SER A 50 -6.38 -1.63 -2.03
N SER A 51 -5.14 -1.88 -2.48
CA SER A 51 -3.97 -1.11 -2.06
C SER A 51 -3.36 -0.30 -3.19
N ILE A 52 -3.30 -0.86 -4.40
CA ILE A 52 -2.62 -0.28 -5.56
C ILE A 52 -3.51 -0.39 -6.79
N LEU A 53 -3.59 0.71 -7.54
CA LEU A 53 -4.20 0.78 -8.86
C LEU A 53 -3.12 1.03 -9.92
N THR A 54 -3.18 0.37 -11.06
CA THR A 54 -2.33 0.67 -12.22
C THR A 54 -2.93 1.78 -13.09
N GLU A 55 -2.15 2.35 -14.03
CA GLU A 55 -2.70 3.28 -15.04
C GLU A 55 -3.83 2.65 -15.87
N SER A 56 -3.69 1.38 -16.25
CA SER A 56 -4.73 0.68 -17.03
C SER A 56 -5.99 0.44 -16.21
N GLU A 57 -5.88 0.12 -14.93
CA GLU A 57 -7.04 -0.02 -14.05
C GLU A 57 -7.69 1.34 -13.80
N LEU A 58 -6.89 2.40 -13.66
CA LEU A 58 -7.40 3.77 -13.52
C LEU A 58 -8.19 4.23 -14.75
N SER A 59 -7.72 3.91 -15.96
CA SER A 59 -8.37 4.36 -17.19
C SER A 59 -9.72 3.69 -17.43
N VAL A 60 -9.93 2.47 -16.93
CA VAL A 60 -11.25 1.80 -16.90
C VAL A 60 -12.26 2.64 -16.11
N TYR A 61 -11.79 3.33 -15.09
CA TYR A 61 -12.59 4.24 -14.29
C TYR A 61 -12.56 5.68 -14.79
N GLY A 62 -12.21 5.88 -16.06
CA GLY A 62 -12.16 7.18 -16.72
C GLY A 62 -11.05 8.11 -16.21
N GLY A 63 -10.10 7.58 -15.46
CA GLY A 63 -9.01 8.34 -14.88
C GLY A 63 -7.72 8.35 -15.67
N LYS A 64 -6.90 9.40 -15.49
CA LYS A 64 -5.60 9.53 -16.18
C LYS A 64 -4.48 9.96 -15.23
N LEU A 65 -3.44 9.13 -15.11
CA LEU A 65 -2.17 9.48 -14.44
C LEU A 65 -1.32 10.41 -15.32
N ARG A 66 -1.79 11.61 -15.65
CA ARG A 66 -1.05 12.52 -16.52
C ARG A 66 -0.97 13.88 -15.88
N ASN A 67 0.17 14.53 -16.02
CA ASN A 67 0.36 15.87 -15.51
C ASN A 67 -0.15 16.90 -16.54
N SER A 68 -1.17 17.69 -16.17
CA SER A 68 -1.68 18.77 -17.03
C SER A 68 -0.64 19.83 -17.44
N VAL A 69 0.53 19.87 -16.79
CA VAL A 69 1.62 20.82 -17.08
C VAL A 69 2.71 20.26 -18.01
N SER A 70 2.82 18.93 -18.19
CA SER A 70 3.92 18.31 -18.98
C SER A 70 3.47 17.41 -20.13
N GLY A 71 2.22 17.54 -20.59
CA GLY A 71 1.66 16.65 -21.60
C GLY A 71 1.47 15.22 -21.09
N ASN A 72 1.51 14.23 -22.00
CA ASN A 72 1.19 12.81 -21.74
C ASN A 72 2.13 12.05 -20.77
N SER A 73 2.98 12.75 -20.02
CA SER A 73 3.95 12.15 -19.09
C SER A 73 3.32 11.89 -17.71
N LEU A 74 3.78 10.80 -17.06
CA LEU A 74 3.41 10.48 -15.68
C LEU A 74 3.81 11.61 -14.72
N PRO A 75 3.10 11.78 -13.58
CA PRO A 75 3.52 12.68 -12.51
C PRO A 75 4.94 12.35 -12.03
N TRP A 76 5.68 13.38 -11.59
CA TRP A 76 7.04 13.19 -11.06
C TRP A 76 7.08 12.13 -9.97
N SER A 77 8.07 11.24 -10.05
CA SER A 77 8.26 10.11 -9.11
C SER A 77 7.14 9.06 -9.09
N CYS A 78 6.15 9.16 -9.97
CA CYS A 78 5.12 8.12 -10.15
C CYS A 78 5.63 7.04 -11.12
N ALA A 79 5.62 5.79 -10.67
CA ALA A 79 5.98 4.63 -11.48
C ALA A 79 4.78 4.00 -12.21
N GLY A 80 3.69 4.75 -12.42
CA GLY A 80 2.45 4.28 -13.03
C GLY A 80 1.49 3.58 -12.06
N PHE A 81 1.66 3.81 -10.75
CA PHE A 81 0.86 3.20 -9.69
C PHE A 81 0.27 4.25 -8.75
N ILE A 82 -0.98 4.06 -8.34
CA ILE A 82 -1.68 4.88 -7.35
C ILE A 82 -1.93 4.07 -6.09
N ARG A 83 -1.70 4.67 -4.93
CA ARG A 83 -2.10 4.11 -3.64
C ARG A 83 -3.58 4.37 -3.39
N LEU A 84 -4.37 3.31 -3.21
CA LEU A 84 -5.80 3.39 -2.86
C LEU A 84 -6.05 3.34 -1.36
N LYS A 85 -5.18 2.67 -0.61
CA LYS A 85 -5.36 2.50 0.84
C LYS A 85 -5.22 3.85 1.55
N TYR A 86 -6.22 4.19 2.36
CA TYR A 86 -6.40 5.52 2.94
C TYR A 86 -6.46 6.64 1.88
N GLY A 87 -6.92 6.33 0.67
CA GLY A 87 -7.30 7.35 -0.30
C GLY A 87 -8.63 7.98 0.10
N ALA A 88 -8.81 9.26 -0.20
CA ALA A 88 -10.06 9.96 -0.02
C ALA A 88 -11.08 9.49 -1.07
N TRP A 89 -12.23 8.99 -0.62
CA TRP A 89 -13.34 8.64 -1.50
C TRP A 89 -14.37 9.77 -1.51
N LYS A 90 -14.94 10.10 -2.68
CA LYS A 90 -15.92 11.20 -2.83
C LYS A 90 -17.12 11.07 -1.88
N ASP A 91 -17.56 9.85 -1.62
CA ASP A 91 -18.68 9.56 -0.73
C ASP A 91 -18.28 9.54 0.76
N GLU A 92 -16.98 9.60 1.06
CA GLU A 92 -16.42 9.65 2.41
C GLU A 92 -15.87 11.03 2.79
N THR A 93 -16.03 12.06 1.95
CA THR A 93 -15.62 13.45 2.22
C THR A 93 -16.80 14.30 2.68
N SER A 94 -16.56 15.24 3.61
CA SER A 94 -17.64 16.15 4.02
C SER A 94 -17.98 17.14 2.90
N ALA A 95 -19.26 17.33 2.59
CA ALA A 95 -19.74 18.28 1.57
C ALA A 95 -19.66 19.76 1.99
N SER A 96 -18.95 20.10 3.07
CA SER A 96 -18.80 21.48 3.51
C SER A 96 -18.09 22.30 2.43
N THR A 97 -18.76 23.34 1.94
CA THR A 97 -18.29 24.21 0.85
C THR A 97 -17.09 25.08 1.23
N THR A 98 -16.63 25.00 2.49
CA THR A 98 -15.50 25.77 3.03
C THR A 98 -14.25 24.93 3.31
N ALA A 99 -14.35 23.60 3.26
CA ALA A 99 -13.23 22.69 3.52
C ALA A 99 -12.74 22.05 2.22
N VAL A 100 -11.42 21.84 2.13
CA VAL A 100 -10.84 21.04 1.05
C VAL A 100 -11.28 19.59 1.25
N GLN A 101 -12.08 19.05 0.33
CA GLN A 101 -12.78 17.78 0.51
C GLN A 101 -11.80 16.62 0.72
N GLU A 102 -10.71 16.64 -0.03
CA GLU A 102 -9.72 15.58 -0.13
C GLU A 102 -8.74 15.55 1.05
N VAL A 103 -8.82 16.51 1.98
CA VAL A 103 -8.15 16.46 3.30
C VAL A 103 -9.13 16.24 4.45
N ASN A 104 -10.43 16.12 4.17
CA ASN A 104 -11.49 16.01 5.16
C ASN A 104 -12.41 14.81 4.87
N TYR A 105 -11.81 13.62 4.94
CA TYR A 105 -12.47 12.33 4.72
C TYR A 105 -12.58 11.52 6.01
N GLY A 106 -13.68 10.78 6.16
CA GLY A 106 -14.04 10.04 7.37
C GLY A 106 -13.26 8.73 7.60
N THR A 107 -12.21 8.45 6.80
CA THR A 107 -11.45 7.20 6.93
C THR A 107 -10.62 7.20 8.21
N ASN A 108 -10.98 6.34 9.15
CA ASN A 108 -10.21 6.14 10.38
C ASN A 108 -8.84 5.50 10.11
N LEU A 109 -7.77 6.14 10.59
CA LEU A 109 -6.42 5.59 10.57
C LEU A 109 -6.33 4.37 11.52
N ARG A 110 -5.87 3.22 11.01
CA ARG A 110 -5.68 2.03 11.85
C ARG A 110 -4.31 2.09 12.52
N VAL A 111 -4.31 2.24 13.85
CA VAL A 111 -3.08 2.17 14.66
C VAL A 111 -2.70 0.71 14.96
N ILE A 112 -3.71 -0.12 15.24
CA ILE A 112 -3.58 -1.56 15.44
C ILE A 112 -4.80 -2.25 14.83
N ARG A 113 -4.60 -3.45 14.31
CA ARG A 113 -5.68 -4.29 13.81
C ARG A 113 -5.35 -5.76 14.01
N TYR A 114 -6.38 -6.59 13.99
CA TYR A 114 -6.26 -7.99 14.37
C TYR A 114 -5.22 -8.77 13.55
N ALA A 115 -5.09 -8.52 12.24
CA ALA A 115 -4.07 -9.20 11.44
C ALA A 115 -2.64 -8.82 11.85
N ASP A 116 -2.39 -7.59 12.33
CA ASP A 116 -1.07 -7.22 12.86
C ASP A 116 -0.77 -8.02 14.14
N VAL A 117 -1.76 -8.17 15.03
CA VAL A 117 -1.64 -9.01 16.24
C VAL A 117 -1.34 -10.47 15.88
N LEU A 118 -2.04 -11.04 14.89
CA LEU A 118 -1.78 -12.40 14.42
C LEU A 118 -0.35 -12.56 13.87
N LEU A 119 0.13 -11.58 13.10
CA LEU A 119 1.47 -11.64 12.52
C LEU A 119 2.56 -11.38 13.57
N MET A 120 2.31 -10.54 14.57
CA MET A 120 3.22 -10.38 15.72
C MET A 120 3.28 -11.65 16.56
N ALA A 121 2.15 -12.32 16.81
CA ALA A 121 2.11 -13.61 17.49
C ALA A 121 2.86 -14.68 16.68
N SER A 122 2.62 -14.75 15.37
CA SER A 122 3.32 -15.65 14.46
C SER A 122 4.84 -15.47 14.56
N GLU A 123 5.31 -14.22 14.53
CA GLU A 123 6.72 -13.92 14.69
C GLU A 123 7.28 -14.33 16.06
N ALA A 124 6.56 -14.01 17.15
CA ALA A 124 6.98 -14.35 18.50
C ALA A 124 7.15 -15.86 18.68
N PHE A 125 6.20 -16.66 18.18
CA PHE A 125 6.27 -18.11 18.23
C PHE A 125 7.41 -18.69 17.39
N ASN A 126 7.68 -18.13 16.20
CA ASN A 126 8.83 -18.54 15.39
C ASN A 126 10.15 -18.25 16.12
N LYS A 127 10.27 -17.09 16.78
CA LYS A 127 11.45 -16.74 17.59
C LYS A 127 11.62 -17.60 18.84
N SER A 128 10.53 -18.08 19.43
CA SER A 128 10.56 -19.02 20.56
C SER A 128 10.72 -20.48 20.15
N GLY A 129 10.87 -20.78 18.85
CA GLY A 129 11.04 -22.14 18.33
C GLY A 129 9.74 -22.96 18.19
N ASN A 130 8.57 -22.33 18.33
CA ASN A 130 7.27 -22.99 18.13
C ASN A 130 6.72 -22.67 16.73
N ASP A 131 7.32 -23.31 15.72
CA ASP A 131 6.93 -23.08 14.32
C ASP A 131 5.51 -23.56 14.01
N GLN A 132 4.99 -24.56 14.74
CA GLN A 132 3.65 -25.08 14.55
C GLN A 132 2.57 -24.03 14.87
N LEU A 133 2.73 -23.31 15.98
CA LEU A 133 1.84 -22.19 16.29
C LEU A 133 2.10 -21.01 15.34
N ALA A 134 3.36 -20.71 15.05
CA ALA A 134 3.70 -19.59 14.18
C ALA A 134 3.07 -19.71 12.78
N ILE A 135 3.20 -20.87 12.13
CA ILE A 135 2.61 -21.11 10.80
C ILE A 135 1.09 -21.07 10.85
N SER A 136 0.46 -21.50 11.95
CA SER A 136 -0.99 -21.47 12.09
C SER A 136 -1.54 -20.03 12.04
N TYR A 137 -0.92 -19.10 12.77
CA TYR A 137 -1.31 -17.70 12.77
C TYR A 137 -1.02 -16.99 11.44
N LEU A 138 0.09 -17.34 10.79
CA LEU A 138 0.41 -16.84 9.46
C LEU A 138 -0.67 -17.23 8.45
N ASN A 139 -1.07 -18.51 8.46
CA ASN A 139 -2.06 -19.04 7.53
C ASN A 139 -3.45 -18.43 7.76
N LEU A 140 -3.83 -18.03 8.98
CA LEU A 140 -5.09 -17.30 9.21
C LEU A 140 -5.19 -16.02 8.38
N VAL A 141 -4.09 -15.25 8.27
CA VAL A 141 -4.06 -14.01 7.48
C VAL A 141 -4.13 -14.31 5.99
N ARG A 142 -3.43 -15.35 5.53
CA ARG A 142 -3.41 -15.79 4.13
C ARG A 142 -4.78 -16.28 3.66
N LYS A 143 -5.47 -17.06 4.51
CA LYS A 143 -6.79 -17.62 4.21
C LYS A 143 -7.85 -16.55 3.98
N ARG A 144 -7.78 -15.43 4.72
CA ARG A 144 -8.71 -14.30 4.57
C ARG A 144 -8.75 -13.76 3.14
N VAL A 145 -7.65 -13.86 2.40
CA VAL A 145 -7.52 -13.33 1.04
C VAL A 145 -7.46 -14.44 -0.02
N GLY A 146 -7.80 -15.68 0.37
CA GLY A 146 -7.87 -16.83 -0.53
C GLY A 146 -6.52 -17.38 -0.96
N LEU A 147 -5.43 -17.03 -0.28
CA LEU A 147 -4.12 -17.61 -0.54
C LEU A 147 -3.98 -18.99 0.11
N SER A 148 -3.30 -19.90 -0.56
CA SER A 148 -3.02 -21.24 -0.03
C SER A 148 -2.20 -21.19 1.26
N ASP A 149 -2.49 -22.12 2.16
CA ASP A 149 -1.75 -22.32 3.39
C ASP A 149 -0.28 -22.67 3.06
N LEU A 150 0.66 -22.12 3.84
CA LEU A 150 2.08 -22.46 3.76
C LEU A 150 2.41 -23.58 4.75
N SER A 151 3.46 -24.34 4.43
CA SER A 151 4.01 -25.39 5.29
C SER A 151 5.55 -25.27 5.33
N VAL A 152 6.03 -24.20 5.99
CA VAL A 152 7.45 -23.87 6.16
C VAL A 152 7.79 -23.67 7.63
N SER A 153 9.07 -23.79 7.99
CA SER A 153 9.57 -23.68 9.36
C SER A 153 10.88 -22.90 9.42
N GLY A 154 11.38 -22.64 10.64
CA GLY A 154 12.66 -22.01 10.91
C GLY A 154 12.83 -20.65 10.25
N SER A 155 13.97 -20.44 9.59
CA SER A 155 14.26 -19.21 8.86
C SER A 155 13.33 -18.96 7.68
N ALA A 156 12.88 -20.02 6.99
CA ALA A 156 11.95 -19.90 5.88
C ALA A 156 10.57 -19.40 6.35
N LEU A 157 10.14 -19.80 7.55
CA LEU A 157 8.94 -19.27 8.18
C LEU A 157 9.11 -17.79 8.56
N PHE A 158 10.26 -17.40 9.12
CA PHE A 158 10.54 -16.00 9.38
C PHE A 158 10.47 -15.14 8.11
N ASP A 159 11.07 -15.60 7.01
CA ASP A 159 11.01 -14.91 5.73
C ASP A 159 9.58 -14.81 5.18
N ALA A 160 8.77 -15.86 5.38
CA ALA A 160 7.35 -15.84 5.03
C ALA A 160 6.58 -14.80 5.86
N ILE A 161 6.83 -14.70 7.17
CA ILE A 161 6.25 -13.68 8.05
C ILE A 161 6.65 -12.27 7.61
N VAL A 162 7.93 -12.06 7.29
CA VAL A 162 8.44 -10.76 6.79
C VAL A 162 7.76 -10.34 5.49
N LYS A 163 7.52 -11.29 4.59
CA LYS A 163 6.78 -11.05 3.32
C LYS A 163 5.31 -10.76 3.60
N GLU A 164 4.65 -11.58 4.41
CA GLU A 164 3.22 -11.44 4.70
C GLU A 164 2.92 -10.11 5.41
N ARG A 165 3.75 -9.70 6.38
CA ARG A 165 3.64 -8.38 7.01
C ARG A 165 3.73 -7.23 6.01
N GLN A 166 4.57 -7.36 4.98
CA GLN A 166 4.67 -6.32 3.95
C GLN A 166 3.42 -6.22 3.07
N LEU A 167 2.84 -7.35 2.68
CA LEU A 167 1.64 -7.39 1.83
C LEU A 167 0.42 -6.96 2.63
N GLU A 168 0.29 -7.49 3.84
CA GLU A 168 -0.84 -7.23 4.73
C GLU A 168 -0.89 -5.77 5.18
N LEU A 169 0.24 -5.26 5.69
CA LEU A 169 0.37 -3.93 6.29
C LEU A 169 0.93 -2.90 5.29
N ALA A 170 0.82 -3.17 3.99
CA ALA A 170 1.22 -2.23 2.95
C ALA A 170 0.53 -0.88 3.20
N PHE A 171 1.31 0.20 3.18
CA PHE A 171 0.87 1.59 3.37
C PHE A 171 0.25 1.93 4.74
N GLU A 172 0.52 1.12 5.79
CA GLU A 172 0.04 1.37 7.16
C GLU A 172 1.15 1.83 8.12
N GLY A 173 2.34 2.19 7.62
CA GLY A 173 3.42 2.77 8.45
C GLY A 173 4.29 1.76 9.22
N HIS A 174 4.03 0.45 9.12
CA HIS A 174 4.80 -0.56 9.88
C HIS A 174 6.16 -0.92 9.25
N ARG A 175 6.28 -0.88 7.92
CA ARG A 175 7.41 -1.52 7.20
C ARG A 175 8.79 -1.03 7.64
N PHE A 176 8.96 0.27 7.89
CA PHE A 176 10.25 0.81 8.32
C PHE A 176 10.64 0.32 9.71
N GLN A 177 9.71 0.35 10.66
CA GLN A 177 9.94 -0.11 12.03
C GLN A 177 10.23 -1.62 12.07
N ASP A 178 9.49 -2.39 11.27
CA ASP A 178 9.72 -3.82 11.06
C ASP A 178 11.12 -4.12 10.53
N LEU A 179 11.57 -3.42 9.48
CA LEU A 179 12.92 -3.60 8.95
C LEU A 179 14.01 -3.20 9.96
N LYS A 180 13.77 -2.15 10.76
CA LYS A 180 14.73 -1.68 11.77
C LYS A 180 14.88 -2.72 12.89
N ARG A 181 13.78 -3.20 13.47
CA ARG A 181 13.82 -4.17 14.57
C ARG A 181 14.38 -5.54 14.16
N TRP A 182 14.24 -5.90 12.88
CA TRP A 182 14.85 -7.13 12.34
C TRP A 182 16.32 -6.97 11.94
N GLY A 183 16.90 -5.76 12.01
CA GLY A 183 18.24 -5.51 11.49
C GLY A 183 18.36 -5.62 9.97
N LEU A 184 17.24 -5.60 9.25
CA LEU A 184 17.16 -5.76 7.79
C LEU A 184 17.15 -4.43 7.03
N ALA A 185 17.01 -3.30 7.73
CA ALA A 185 16.89 -1.98 7.12
C ALA A 185 18.04 -1.68 6.14
N LYS A 186 19.30 -1.82 6.59
CA LYS A 186 20.48 -1.54 5.74
C LYS A 186 20.48 -2.36 4.45
N ARG A 187 20.26 -3.68 4.57
CA ARG A 187 20.18 -4.60 3.42
C ARG A 187 19.08 -4.19 2.44
N TYR A 188 17.90 -3.83 2.97
CA TYR A 188 16.76 -3.43 2.16
C TYR A 188 16.99 -2.11 1.42
N TYR A 189 17.65 -1.13 2.05
CA TYR A 189 17.99 0.13 1.38
C TYR A 189 19.02 -0.09 0.25
N GLN A 190 20.06 -0.88 0.51
CA GLN A 190 21.08 -1.20 -0.49
C GLN A 190 20.49 -1.95 -1.70
N SER A 191 19.51 -2.84 -1.48
CA SER A 191 18.85 -3.56 -2.58
C SER A 191 17.93 -2.70 -3.44
N ARG A 192 17.79 -1.40 -3.16
CA ARG A 192 16.99 -0.46 -3.97
C ARG A 192 17.84 0.45 -4.86
N GLU A 193 19.15 0.49 -4.63
CA GLU A 193 20.10 1.32 -5.39
C GLU A 193 20.70 0.56 -6.59
N ASN A 194 20.53 -0.76 -6.63
CA ASN A 194 20.94 -1.66 -7.70
C ASN A 194 19.71 -2.12 -8.50
#